data_AF-A0AA43DBU8-F1
#
_entry.id   AF-A0AA43DBU8-F1
#
_cell.length_a   1.000
_cell.length_b   1.000
_cell.length_c   1.000
_cell.angle_alpha   90.00
_cell.angle_beta   90.00
_cell.angle_gamma   90.00
#
_symmetry.space_group_name_H-M   'P 1'
#
loop_
_entity.id
_entity.type
_entity.pdbx_description
1 polymer ?
#
loop_
_entity_poly.entity_id
_entity_poly.type
_entity_poly.pdbx_seq_one_letter_code
_entity_poly.pdbx_strand_id
1 'polypeptide(L)'
;FHECMSGFEHQVASHMMAEGMTDESLVITRMIHDRYHAAKRNPFNEIECSDHYARAMASYGTFISACGFEYHGPKGYIRFAPKISPENFRAPFVTAQGWGTYSQHQNKSSLKAQIHVKSGTLALKMLGFETTQDPTKTSVMLGNKLVPSNFTLLERGCTIELDNPIVISQSEKLEIEIY
;
A
#
# COMPACT_ATOMS: atom_id res chain seq x y z
N PHE A 1 -24.95 -0.69 28.23
CA PHE A 1 -23.84 -1.06 27.35
C PHE A 1 -24.39 -0.98 25.93
N HIS A 2 -23.95 -0.03 25.12
CA HIS A 2 -24.28 -0.05 23.70
C HIS A 2 -23.24 -0.92 23.03
N GLU A 3 -23.69 -1.93 22.31
CA GLU A 3 -22.80 -2.74 21.46
C GLU A 3 -22.10 -1.82 20.46
N CYS A 4 -20.78 -1.93 20.40
CA CYS A 4 -19.96 -1.20 19.43
C CYS A 4 -19.59 -2.19 18.32
N MET A 5 -19.80 -1.78 17.07
CA MET A 5 -19.55 -2.61 15.90
C MET A 5 -18.27 -2.15 15.18
N SER A 6 -17.12 -2.32 15.83
CA SER A 6 -15.86 -1.74 15.35
C SER A 6 -15.39 -2.29 14.00
N GLY A 7 -15.76 -3.50 13.64
CA GLY A 7 -15.56 -4.03 12.30
C GLY A 7 -16.30 -3.24 11.21
N PHE A 8 -17.54 -2.79 11.45
CA PHE A 8 -18.24 -1.92 10.50
C PHE A 8 -17.63 -0.52 10.47
N GLU A 9 -17.22 0.03 11.62
CA GLU A 9 -16.54 1.33 11.67
C GLU A 9 -15.22 1.31 10.88
N HIS A 10 -14.41 0.25 11.03
CA HIS A 10 -13.19 0.05 10.24
C HIS A 10 -13.49 -0.11 8.75
N GLN A 11 -14.57 -0.81 8.38
CA GLN A 11 -14.98 -0.92 6.98
C GLN A 11 -15.32 0.47 6.39
N VAL A 12 -16.09 1.29 7.13
CA VAL A 12 -16.41 2.66 6.70
C VAL A 12 -15.13 3.49 6.57
N ALA A 13 -14.22 3.43 7.54
CA ALA A 13 -12.94 4.13 7.47
C ALA A 13 -12.10 3.69 6.27
N SER A 14 -12.02 2.38 5.98
CA SER A 14 -11.28 1.85 4.85
C SER A 14 -11.83 2.30 3.50
N HIS A 15 -13.17 2.35 3.36
CA HIS A 15 -13.81 2.87 2.16
C HIS A 15 -13.62 4.38 2.01
N MET A 16 -13.79 5.16 3.07
CA MET A 16 -13.49 6.59 3.06
C MET A 16 -12.05 6.86 2.60
N MET A 17 -11.07 6.10 3.11
CA MET A 17 -9.68 6.19 2.67
C MET A 17 -9.52 5.88 1.18
N ALA A 18 -10.20 4.85 0.67
CA ALA A 18 -10.15 4.47 -0.75
C ALA A 18 -10.74 5.55 -1.67
N GLU A 19 -11.81 6.23 -1.24
CA GLU A 19 -12.47 7.31 -1.96
C GLU A 19 -11.78 8.68 -1.81
N GLY A 20 -10.67 8.75 -1.06
CA GLY A 20 -9.91 9.99 -0.85
C GLY A 20 -10.44 10.90 0.26
N MET A 21 -11.39 10.43 1.08
CA MET A 21 -11.87 11.08 2.31
C MET A 21 -10.91 10.75 3.46
N THR A 22 -9.67 11.22 3.35
CA THR A 22 -8.58 10.79 4.25
C THR A 22 -8.77 11.26 5.68
N ASP A 23 -9.24 12.49 5.88
CA ASP A 23 -9.40 13.08 7.21
C ASP A 23 -10.54 12.39 7.97
N GLU A 24 -11.67 12.14 7.31
CA GLU A 24 -12.81 11.43 7.89
C GLU A 24 -12.44 9.99 8.25
N SER A 25 -11.70 9.30 7.37
CA SER A 25 -11.18 7.97 7.65
C SER A 25 -10.31 7.96 8.92
N LEU A 26 -9.36 8.90 9.04
CA LEU A 26 -8.47 9.01 10.18
C LEU A 26 -9.22 9.36 11.48
N VAL A 27 -10.26 10.20 11.41
CA VAL A 27 -11.11 10.51 12.57
C VAL A 27 -11.80 9.26 13.09
N ILE A 28 -12.39 8.43 12.21
CA ILE A 28 -13.04 7.19 12.62
C ILE A 28 -12.02 6.22 13.21
N THR A 29 -10.88 5.99 12.54
CA THR A 29 -9.82 5.12 13.06
C THR A 29 -9.31 5.59 14.42
N ARG A 30 -9.15 6.91 14.62
CA ARG A 30 -8.74 7.48 15.90
C ARG A 30 -9.80 7.27 16.98
N MET A 31 -11.07 7.45 16.67
CA MET A 31 -12.17 7.22 17.60
C MET A 31 -12.22 5.77 18.10
N ILE A 32 -12.01 4.79 17.22
CA ILE A 32 -11.92 3.37 17.61
C ILE A 32 -10.71 3.17 18.54
N HIS A 33 -9.53 3.66 18.15
CA HIS A 33 -8.32 3.54 18.96
C HIS A 33 -8.47 4.19 20.35
N ASP A 34 -9.10 5.36 20.46
CA ASP A 34 -9.32 6.05 21.73
C ASP A 34 -10.36 5.36 22.62
N ARG A 35 -11.28 4.56 22.03
CA ARG A 35 -12.23 3.71 22.75
C ARG A 35 -11.55 2.51 23.41
N TYR A 36 -10.51 1.97 22.78
CA TYR A 36 -9.73 0.83 23.24
C TYR A 36 -8.33 1.18 23.76
N HIS A 37 -8.07 2.47 23.97
CA HIS A 37 -6.80 2.96 24.49
C HIS A 37 -6.35 2.20 25.74
N ALA A 38 -5.05 1.94 25.88
CA ALA A 38 -4.48 1.09 26.93
C ALA A 38 -4.86 1.51 28.36
N ALA A 39 -5.03 2.82 28.58
CA ALA A 39 -5.49 3.36 29.87
C ALA A 39 -6.96 3.05 30.20
N LYS A 40 -7.76 2.60 29.22
CA LYS A 40 -9.18 2.29 29.35
C LYS A 40 -9.46 0.79 29.17
N ARG A 41 -8.87 0.16 28.16
CA ARG A 41 -9.11 -1.23 27.73
C ARG A 41 -7.87 -1.83 27.06
N ASN A 42 -7.97 -3.07 26.58
CA ASN A 42 -6.92 -3.71 25.79
C ASN A 42 -6.93 -3.18 24.34
N PRO A 43 -5.85 -2.54 23.84
CA PRO A 43 -5.76 -2.04 22.46
C PRO A 43 -5.78 -3.14 21.40
N PHE A 44 -5.51 -4.39 21.78
CA PHE A 44 -5.45 -5.54 20.89
C PHE A 44 -6.73 -6.39 20.94
N ASN A 45 -7.75 -5.95 21.67
CA ASN A 45 -9.04 -6.64 21.78
C ASN A 45 -10.18 -5.62 21.71
N GLU A 46 -10.53 -5.21 20.50
CA GLU A 46 -11.75 -4.44 20.26
C GLU A 46 -12.96 -5.34 20.51
N ILE A 47 -13.85 -4.90 21.40
CA ILE A 47 -15.00 -5.68 21.88
C ILE A 47 -16.17 -5.47 20.91
N GLU A 48 -16.52 -6.51 20.18
CA GLU A 48 -17.66 -6.56 19.27
C GLU A 48 -18.29 -7.95 19.38
N CYS A 49 -19.60 -8.04 19.63
CA CYS A 49 -20.27 -9.33 19.83
C CYS A 49 -19.54 -10.24 20.85
N SER A 50 -19.12 -9.66 21.99
CA SER A 50 -18.22 -10.23 23.01
C SER A 50 -16.73 -10.02 22.72
N ASP A 51 -15.86 -10.76 23.41
CA ASP A 51 -14.40 -10.71 23.27
C ASP A 51 -13.90 -11.56 22.09
N HIS A 52 -12.77 -11.15 21.51
CA HIS A 52 -12.03 -11.88 20.47
C HIS A 52 -12.77 -12.12 19.16
N TYR A 53 -13.79 -11.33 18.87
CA TYR A 53 -14.48 -11.42 17.61
C TYR A 53 -13.61 -10.86 16.47
N ALA A 54 -13.42 -11.69 15.44
CA ALA A 54 -12.44 -11.44 14.38
C ALA A 54 -12.72 -10.18 13.53
N ARG A 55 -13.92 -9.60 13.58
CA ARG A 55 -14.33 -8.53 12.65
C ARG A 55 -13.50 -7.26 12.80
N ALA A 56 -12.96 -6.98 13.98
CA ALA A 56 -12.05 -5.85 14.21
C ALA A 56 -10.76 -5.93 13.36
N MET A 57 -10.39 -7.11 12.85
CA MET A 57 -9.29 -7.25 11.87
C MET A 57 -9.58 -6.54 10.54
N ALA A 58 -10.82 -6.09 10.29
CA ALA A 58 -11.15 -5.17 9.20
C ALA A 58 -10.33 -3.87 9.24
N SER A 59 -9.76 -3.51 10.40
CA SER A 59 -8.77 -2.43 10.56
C SER A 59 -7.62 -2.49 9.55
N TYR A 60 -7.20 -3.69 9.14
CA TYR A 60 -6.15 -3.86 8.12
C TYR A 60 -6.57 -3.28 6.76
N GLY A 61 -7.87 -3.23 6.47
CA GLY A 61 -8.40 -2.61 5.26
C GLY A 61 -8.04 -1.13 5.14
N THR A 62 -8.12 -0.36 6.24
CA THR A 62 -7.73 1.06 6.25
C THR A 62 -6.25 1.22 5.94
N PHE A 63 -5.39 0.34 6.48
CA PHE A 63 -3.97 0.33 6.17
C PHE A 63 -3.71 0.05 4.69
N ILE A 64 -4.37 -0.97 4.10
CA ILE A 64 -4.25 -1.28 2.66
C ILE A 64 -4.70 -0.10 1.79
N SER A 65 -5.85 0.50 2.08
CA SER A 65 -6.36 1.67 1.36
C SER A 65 -5.45 2.88 1.49
N ALA A 66 -4.88 3.13 2.68
CA ALA A 66 -3.97 4.25 2.91
C ALA A 66 -2.66 4.09 2.11
N CYS A 67 -2.20 2.86 1.91
CA CYS A 67 -1.06 2.56 1.04
C CYS A 67 -1.40 2.63 -0.46
N GLY A 68 -2.70 2.59 -0.81
CA GLY A 68 -3.15 2.32 -2.18
C GLY A 68 -2.54 1.03 -2.73
N PHE A 69 -2.44 0.01 -1.87
CA PHE A 69 -1.75 -1.24 -2.20
C PHE A 69 -2.67 -2.20 -2.95
N GLU A 70 -2.22 -2.64 -4.13
CA GLU A 70 -2.86 -3.75 -4.86
C GLU A 70 -1.82 -4.80 -5.20
N TYR A 71 -2.24 -6.06 -5.19
CA TYR A 71 -1.38 -7.17 -5.56
C TYR A 71 -2.16 -8.27 -6.26
N HIS A 72 -1.62 -8.77 -7.38
CA HIS A 72 -2.16 -9.91 -8.08
C HIS A 72 -1.03 -10.87 -8.48
N GLY A 73 -0.77 -11.86 -7.63
CA GLY A 73 0.33 -12.82 -7.79
C GLY A 73 0.40 -13.50 -9.17
N PRO A 74 -0.68 -14.14 -9.65
CA PRO A 74 -0.67 -14.79 -10.97
C PRO A 74 -0.39 -13.86 -12.15
N LYS A 75 -0.72 -12.56 -12.04
CA LYS A 75 -0.44 -11.56 -13.07
C LYS A 75 0.93 -10.89 -12.90
N GLY A 76 1.63 -11.17 -11.79
CA GLY A 76 2.86 -10.47 -11.42
C GLY A 76 2.64 -8.95 -11.27
N TYR A 77 1.49 -8.54 -10.72
CA TYR A 77 1.13 -7.13 -10.59
C TYR A 77 1.23 -6.66 -9.14
N ILE A 78 1.81 -5.48 -8.95
CA ILE A 78 1.82 -4.76 -7.68
C ILE A 78 1.58 -3.28 -7.94
N ARG A 79 0.84 -2.60 -7.07
CA ARG A 79 0.64 -1.15 -7.15
C ARG A 79 0.76 -0.51 -5.79
N PHE A 80 1.27 0.71 -5.80
CA PHE A 80 1.24 1.63 -4.66
C PHE A 80 0.70 3.00 -5.11
N ALA A 81 -0.23 3.54 -4.34
CA ALA A 81 -0.84 4.85 -4.57
C ALA A 81 -1.15 5.51 -3.22
N PRO A 82 -0.10 5.90 -2.47
CA PRO A 82 -0.26 6.31 -1.07
C PRO A 82 -1.19 7.52 -0.92
N LYS A 83 -2.13 7.43 0.02
CA LYS A 83 -3.08 8.51 0.33
C LYS A 83 -2.61 9.44 1.45
N ILE A 84 -1.65 8.97 2.25
CA ILE A 84 -1.04 9.73 3.34
C ILE A 84 0.42 9.97 2.99
N SER A 85 0.84 11.24 2.97
CA SER A 85 2.21 11.67 2.65
C SER A 85 2.78 11.09 1.34
N PRO A 86 2.08 11.19 0.20
CA PRO A 86 2.56 10.64 -1.08
C PRO A 86 3.93 11.20 -1.52
N GLU A 87 4.30 12.40 -1.06
CA GLU A 87 5.60 13.03 -1.32
C GLU A 87 6.78 12.29 -0.67
N ASN A 88 6.56 11.61 0.45
CA ASN A 88 7.57 10.85 1.19
C ASN A 88 6.89 9.73 1.97
N PHE A 89 6.74 8.58 1.32
CA PHE A 89 5.98 7.47 1.85
C PHE A 89 6.85 6.22 2.02
N ARG A 90 6.56 5.44 3.07
CA ARG A 90 7.18 4.16 3.32
C ARG A 90 6.23 3.24 4.08
N ALA A 91 6.05 2.02 3.57
CA ALA A 91 5.18 1.02 4.20
C ALA A 91 5.68 -0.40 3.99
N PRO A 92 5.34 -1.34 4.89
CA PRO A 92 5.51 -2.75 4.61
C PRO A 92 4.49 -3.22 3.57
N PHE A 93 4.81 -4.28 2.85
CA PHE A 93 3.85 -5.01 2.04
C PHE A 93 4.00 -6.51 2.29
N VAL A 94 2.92 -7.26 2.06
CA VAL A 94 2.90 -8.72 2.12
C VAL A 94 2.30 -9.25 0.83
N THR A 95 2.93 -10.27 0.25
CA THR A 95 2.49 -10.94 -0.98
C THR A 95 2.42 -12.45 -0.76
N ALA A 96 2.06 -13.20 -1.81
CA ALA A 96 1.85 -14.65 -1.70
C ALA A 96 3.11 -15.44 -1.29
N GLN A 97 4.31 -14.95 -1.64
CA GLN A 97 5.57 -15.68 -1.44
C GLN A 97 6.62 -14.86 -0.67
N GLY A 98 6.24 -13.73 -0.09
CA GLY A 98 7.20 -12.88 0.63
C GLY A 98 6.60 -11.62 1.20
N TRP A 99 7.46 -10.85 1.86
CA TRP A 99 7.12 -9.53 2.38
C TRP A 99 8.34 -8.62 2.29
N GLY A 100 8.09 -7.32 2.31
CA GLY A 100 9.14 -6.34 2.09
C GLY A 100 8.73 -4.94 2.47
N THR A 101 9.50 -3.98 1.97
CA THR A 101 9.26 -2.56 2.15
C THR A 101 9.13 -1.89 0.81
N TYR A 102 8.09 -1.08 0.68
CA TYR A 102 7.97 -0.07 -0.36
C TYR A 102 8.35 1.30 0.22
N SER A 103 9.03 2.12 -0.57
CA SER A 103 9.25 3.53 -0.26
C SER A 103 9.22 4.37 -1.52
N GLN A 104 8.70 5.59 -1.44
CA GLN A 104 8.77 6.57 -2.51
C GLN A 104 9.11 7.97 -2.01
N HIS A 105 9.77 8.74 -2.87
CA HIS A 105 9.80 10.19 -2.82
C HIS A 105 9.21 10.73 -4.11
N GLN A 106 8.26 11.65 -3.99
CA GLN A 106 7.58 12.24 -5.14
C GLN A 106 7.61 13.76 -5.02
N ASN A 107 7.95 14.40 -6.13
CA ASN A 107 7.82 15.83 -6.31
C ASN A 107 7.00 16.10 -7.58
N LYS A 108 6.84 17.38 -7.93
CA LYS A 108 6.01 17.77 -9.08
C LYS A 108 6.45 17.11 -10.39
N SER A 109 7.73 16.86 -10.60
CA SER A 109 8.31 16.43 -11.88
C SER A 109 8.87 15.01 -11.87
N SER A 110 8.78 14.28 -10.76
CA SER A 110 9.34 12.94 -10.67
C SER A 110 8.84 12.16 -9.47
N LEU A 111 8.83 10.84 -9.61
CA LEU A 111 8.65 9.87 -8.53
C LEU A 111 9.85 8.92 -8.54
N LYS A 112 10.49 8.77 -7.38
CA LYS A 112 11.51 7.74 -7.13
C LYS A 112 10.99 6.74 -6.13
N ALA A 113 10.84 5.50 -6.55
CA ALA A 113 10.33 4.41 -5.73
C ALA A 113 11.35 3.28 -5.58
N GLN A 114 11.23 2.55 -4.49
CA GLN A 114 12.03 1.37 -4.20
C GLN A 114 11.15 0.26 -3.62
N ILE A 115 11.30 -0.95 -4.16
CA ILE A 115 10.76 -2.18 -3.59
C ILE A 115 11.94 -3.01 -3.13
N HIS A 116 11.92 -3.41 -1.86
CA HIS A 116 12.95 -4.25 -1.28
C HIS A 116 12.30 -5.42 -0.53
N VAL A 117 12.53 -6.63 -1.04
CA VAL A 117 12.06 -7.87 -0.42
C VAL A 117 12.89 -8.16 0.81
N LYS A 118 12.24 -8.40 1.96
CA LYS A 118 12.89 -8.71 3.23
C LYS A 118 12.90 -10.20 3.52
N SER A 119 11.87 -10.92 3.09
CA SER A 119 11.82 -12.38 3.17
C SER A 119 11.02 -12.94 2.00
N GLY A 120 11.40 -14.15 1.55
CA GLY A 120 10.79 -14.82 0.41
C GLY A 120 11.20 -14.21 -0.95
N THR A 121 10.29 -14.26 -1.92
CA THR A 121 10.50 -13.80 -3.30
C THR A 121 9.31 -13.03 -3.84
N LEU A 122 9.54 -12.13 -4.79
CA LEU A 122 8.50 -11.37 -5.46
C LEU A 122 8.65 -11.44 -6.99
N ALA A 123 7.75 -12.17 -7.65
CA ALA A 123 7.67 -12.19 -9.11
C ALA A 123 6.82 -11.02 -9.62
N LEU A 124 7.36 -10.21 -10.54
CA LEU A 124 6.68 -9.06 -11.13
C LEU A 124 6.80 -9.04 -12.64
N LYS A 125 5.73 -8.57 -13.28
CA LYS A 125 5.60 -8.25 -14.70
C LYS A 125 5.05 -6.83 -14.87
N MET A 126 4.23 -6.35 -13.93
CA MET A 126 3.62 -5.02 -13.99
C MET A 126 3.70 -4.29 -12.64
N LEU A 127 3.91 -2.99 -12.68
CA LEU A 127 3.92 -2.10 -11.53
C LEU A 127 3.00 -0.90 -11.76
N GLY A 128 2.12 -0.60 -10.81
CA GLY A 128 1.24 0.58 -10.87
C GLY A 128 1.69 1.68 -9.90
N PHE A 129 1.61 2.93 -10.36
CA PHE A 129 1.88 4.11 -9.54
C PHE A 129 0.83 5.21 -9.77
N GLU A 130 0.59 6.03 -8.75
CA GLU A 130 -0.09 7.32 -8.90
C GLU A 130 0.99 8.41 -8.98
N THR A 131 0.88 9.33 -9.95
CA THR A 131 1.83 10.44 -10.12
C THR A 131 1.09 11.77 -10.16
N THR A 132 1.79 12.86 -9.86
CA THR A 132 1.25 14.22 -9.82
C THR A 132 1.11 14.85 -11.19
N GLN A 133 1.84 14.34 -12.18
CA GLN A 133 1.81 14.75 -13.58
C GLN A 133 1.94 13.51 -14.45
N ASP A 134 1.51 13.61 -15.71
CA ASP A 134 1.63 12.54 -16.69
C ASP A 134 3.10 12.22 -16.94
N PRO A 135 3.52 10.96 -16.71
CA PRO A 135 4.88 10.54 -16.98
C PRO A 135 5.23 10.67 -18.46
N THR A 136 6.41 11.21 -18.72
CA THR A 136 7.05 11.24 -20.04
C THR A 136 8.08 10.14 -20.20
N LYS A 137 8.65 9.64 -19.09
CA LYS A 137 9.67 8.61 -19.09
C LYS A 137 9.65 7.78 -17.80
N THR A 138 9.96 6.49 -17.92
CA THR A 138 10.20 5.60 -16.79
C THR A 138 11.54 4.88 -16.91
N SER A 139 12.08 4.45 -15.78
CA SER A 139 13.28 3.61 -15.68
C SER A 139 13.10 2.62 -14.54
N VAL A 140 13.46 1.35 -14.78
CA VAL A 140 13.40 0.28 -13.79
C VAL A 140 14.77 -0.39 -13.70
N MET A 141 15.32 -0.45 -12.49
CA MET A 141 16.62 -1.04 -12.20
C MET A 141 16.47 -2.15 -11.17
N LEU A 142 16.99 -3.35 -11.46
CA LEU A 142 17.14 -4.43 -10.48
C LEU A 142 18.61 -4.50 -10.08
N GLY A 143 18.93 -3.99 -8.89
CA GLY A 143 20.32 -3.69 -8.51
C GLY A 143 20.96 -2.73 -9.52
N ASN A 144 22.02 -3.17 -10.20
CA ASN A 144 22.73 -2.36 -11.20
C ASN A 144 22.31 -2.67 -12.65
N LYS A 145 21.26 -3.47 -12.86
CA LYS A 145 20.81 -3.89 -14.20
C LYS A 145 19.54 -3.16 -14.59
N LEU A 146 19.57 -2.51 -15.75
CA LEU A 146 18.37 -1.96 -16.37
C LEU A 146 17.43 -3.10 -16.77
N VAL A 147 16.16 -2.98 -16.37
CA VAL A 147 15.09 -3.89 -16.76
C VAL A 147 14.30 -3.21 -17.89
N PRO A 148 14.33 -3.75 -19.12
CA PRO A 148 13.54 -3.22 -20.22
C PRO A 148 12.05 -3.22 -19.88
N SER A 149 11.38 -2.09 -20.13
CA SER A 149 9.99 -1.88 -19.78
C SER A 149 9.37 -0.77 -20.63
N ASN A 150 8.06 -0.83 -20.79
CA ASN A 150 7.24 0.25 -21.33
C ASN A 150 6.25 0.73 -20.26
N PHE A 151 5.65 1.90 -20.46
CA PHE A 151 4.61 2.39 -19.57
C PHE A 151 3.38 2.87 -20.34
N THR A 152 2.23 2.80 -19.67
CA THR A 152 0.95 3.32 -20.17
C THR A 152 0.37 4.29 -19.15
N LEU A 153 -0.15 5.41 -19.63
CA LEU A 153 -0.81 6.41 -18.79
C LEU A 153 -2.14 5.89 -18.27
N LEU A 154 -2.46 6.24 -17.03
CA LEU A 154 -3.76 6.06 -16.41
C LEU A 154 -4.38 7.45 -16.17
N GLU A 155 -5.66 7.50 -15.80
CA GLU A 155 -6.29 8.78 -15.40
C GLU A 155 -5.52 9.46 -14.26
N ARG A 156 -4.93 8.66 -13.35
CA ARG A 156 -4.03 9.14 -12.30
C ARG A 156 -2.80 8.23 -12.18
N GLY A 157 -1.75 8.61 -12.91
CA GLY A 157 -0.45 7.94 -12.88
C GLY A 157 -0.17 7.06 -14.07
N CYS A 158 0.49 5.93 -13.83
CA CYS A 158 0.88 5.02 -14.90
C CYS A 158 0.98 3.57 -14.43
N THR A 159 0.93 2.66 -15.39
CA THR A 159 1.39 1.27 -15.23
C THR A 159 2.66 1.09 -16.02
N ILE A 160 3.69 0.50 -15.40
CA ILE A 160 4.92 0.06 -16.03
C ILE A 160 4.82 -1.45 -16.26
N GLU A 161 4.95 -1.88 -17.51
CA GLU A 161 5.03 -3.29 -17.89
C GLU A 161 6.47 -3.62 -18.28
N LEU A 162 7.06 -4.60 -17.59
CA LEU A 162 8.40 -5.11 -17.88
C LEU A 162 8.34 -6.00 -19.12
N ASP A 163 9.33 -5.97 -20.01
CA ASP A 163 9.31 -6.80 -21.23
C ASP A 163 9.27 -8.29 -20.88
N ASN A 164 10.05 -8.68 -19.86
CA ASN A 164 10.05 -10.03 -19.30
C ASN A 164 9.76 -9.97 -17.79
N PRO A 165 9.01 -10.95 -17.23
CA PRO A 165 8.86 -11.05 -15.78
C PRO A 165 10.21 -11.17 -15.08
N ILE A 166 10.33 -10.53 -13.92
CA ILE A 166 11.50 -10.62 -13.04
C ILE A 166 11.11 -11.29 -11.72
N VAL A 167 12.09 -11.86 -11.03
CA VAL A 167 11.95 -12.33 -9.65
C VAL A 167 12.92 -11.56 -8.78
N ILE A 168 12.39 -10.85 -7.78
CA ILE A 168 13.17 -10.06 -6.83
C ILE A 168 13.44 -10.93 -5.60
N SER A 169 14.71 -11.01 -5.23
CA SER A 169 15.20 -11.73 -4.06
C SER A 169 15.62 -10.75 -2.94
N GLN A 170 15.95 -11.27 -1.75
CA GLN A 170 16.32 -10.46 -0.59
C GLN A 170 17.61 -9.63 -0.77
N SER A 171 18.53 -10.10 -1.63
CA SER A 171 19.79 -9.42 -1.93
C SER A 171 19.65 -8.22 -2.86
N GLU A 172 18.47 -8.05 -3.47
CA GLU A 172 18.27 -7.07 -4.52
C GLU A 172 17.24 -6.01 -4.12
N LYS A 173 17.32 -4.89 -4.82
CA LYS A 173 16.37 -3.80 -4.73
C LYS A 173 15.88 -3.50 -6.13
N LEU A 174 14.58 -3.34 -6.27
CA LEU A 174 14.00 -2.79 -7.48
C LEU A 174 13.84 -1.29 -7.26
N GLU A 175 14.50 -0.52 -8.10
CA GLU A 175 14.44 0.94 -8.11
C GLU A 175 13.67 1.40 -9.34
N ILE A 176 12.74 2.32 -9.14
CA ILE A 176 11.86 2.85 -10.17
C ILE A 176 12.01 4.36 -10.16
N GLU A 177 12.25 4.94 -11.33
CA GLU A 177 12.19 6.37 -11.54
C GLU A 177 11.15 6.69 -12.61
N ILE A 178 10.31 7.68 -12.34
CA ILE A 178 9.26 8.17 -13.22
C ILE A 178 9.46 9.68 -13.33
N TYR A 179 9.45 10.21 -14.56
CA TYR A 179 9.67 11.62 -14.89
C TYR A 179 8.48 12.18 -15.64
#